data_AF-C6Y447-F1
#
_entry.id   AF-C6Y447-F1
#
_cell.length_a   1.000
_cell.length_b   1.000
_cell.length_c   1.000
_cell.angle_alpha   90.00
_cell.angle_beta   90.00
_cell.angle_gamma   90.00
#
_symmetry.space_group_name_H-M   'P 1'
#
loop_
_entity.id
_entity.type
_entity.pdbx_description
1 polymer ?
#
loop_
_entity_poly.entity_id
_entity_poly.type
_entity_poly.pdbx_seq_one_letter_code
_entity_poly.pdbx_strand_id
1 'polypeptide(L)'
;MKQILYALGLSVLLFSCKQNQKNAVIYSPRTLAANEKFNAAQPSADSVFTIYKHNSEKDAPISGTEAFGIKFKDTVVSIQVNKADSSAADKFSYVQPVNTQQTTFLVQLANHPDLATAFYLIAFKDDKLNVISLNRPSTGKQDGKFTTGLNKIGRGGYLINNDFFITNVNAQVYLIKRQNPEERIQGEFILNSPDKSTLVFLQPSSLYEVHYESDEVFTQPLSKPAPATADLSGWIKDNFNWEKNKKGITFLKFSDSNRIVDIKEFG
;
A
#
# COMPACT_ATOMS: atom_id res chain seq x y z
N MET A 1 -47.02 18.49 -43.84
CA MET A 1 -46.98 17.89 -42.47
C MET A 1 -46.00 16.72 -42.31
N LYS A 2 -45.66 15.93 -43.35
CA LYS A 2 -44.69 14.81 -43.21
C LYS A 2 -43.23 15.24 -42.93
N GLN A 3 -42.78 16.41 -43.39
CA GLN A 3 -41.37 16.83 -43.23
C GLN A 3 -41.04 17.46 -41.87
N ILE A 4 -42.05 17.93 -41.12
CA ILE A 4 -41.84 18.49 -39.77
C ILE A 4 -41.62 17.36 -38.74
N LEU A 5 -42.23 16.19 -38.95
CA LEU A 5 -42.04 15.01 -38.10
C LEU A 5 -40.63 14.42 -38.23
N TYR A 6 -40.01 14.47 -39.41
CA TYR A 6 -38.61 14.03 -39.59
C TYR A 6 -37.61 14.98 -38.92
N ALA A 7 -37.89 16.29 -38.89
CA ALA A 7 -37.04 17.27 -38.21
C ALA A 7 -37.09 17.14 -36.67
N LEU A 8 -38.24 16.76 -36.10
CA LEU A 8 -38.37 16.47 -34.67
C LEU A 8 -37.73 15.14 -34.24
N GLY A 9 -37.70 14.13 -35.13
CA GLY A 9 -37.00 12.86 -34.86
C GLY A 9 -35.47 13.02 -34.85
N LEU A 10 -34.93 13.88 -35.73
CA LEU A 10 -33.48 14.10 -35.82
C LEU A 10 -32.93 14.94 -34.65
N SER A 11 -33.73 15.86 -34.11
CA SER A 11 -33.32 16.67 -32.94
C SER A 11 -33.27 15.84 -31.65
N VAL A 12 -34.15 14.86 -31.48
CA VAL A 12 -34.11 13.96 -30.30
C VAL A 12 -32.85 13.06 -30.30
N LEU A 13 -32.34 12.68 -31.48
CA LEU A 13 -31.10 11.91 -31.60
C LEU A 13 -29.84 12.77 -31.35
N LEU A 14 -29.85 14.05 -31.73
CA LEU A 14 -28.70 14.94 -31.56
C LEU A 14 -28.59 15.55 -30.14
N PHE A 15 -29.68 15.60 -29.37
CA PHE A 15 -29.65 16.05 -27.97
C PHE A 15 -29.46 14.91 -26.94
N SER A 16 -29.54 13.64 -27.36
CA SER A 16 -29.20 12.50 -26.48
C SER A 16 -27.69 12.28 -26.31
N CYS A 17 -26.85 12.85 -27.19
CA CYS A 17 -25.38 12.81 -27.10
C CYS A 17 -24.76 13.97 -26.28
N LYS A 18 -25.50 14.51 -25.30
CA LYS A 18 -24.95 15.45 -24.32
C LYS A 18 -25.22 14.99 -22.89
N GLN A 19 -24.66 13.84 -22.53
CA GLN A 19 -24.17 13.66 -21.17
C GLN A 19 -22.66 13.81 -21.21
N ASN A 20 -22.13 14.67 -20.35
CA ASN A 20 -20.71 14.87 -20.09
C ASN A 20 -20.07 13.56 -19.62
N GLN A 21 -19.90 12.59 -20.52
CA GLN A 21 -19.09 11.42 -20.30
C GLN A 21 -17.66 11.94 -20.23
N LYS A 22 -17.17 12.15 -19.01
CA LYS A 22 -15.74 11.98 -18.78
C LYS A 22 -15.39 10.65 -19.47
N ASN A 23 -14.47 10.67 -20.43
CA ASN A 23 -13.90 9.45 -21.01
C ASN A 23 -13.25 8.70 -19.84
N ALA A 24 -14.02 7.87 -19.16
CA ALA A 24 -13.63 7.18 -17.94
C ALA A 24 -13.67 5.69 -18.23
N VAL A 25 -12.58 5.00 -17.92
CA VAL A 25 -12.51 3.56 -18.01
C VAL A 25 -12.49 3.00 -16.59
N ILE A 26 -13.40 2.06 -16.34
CA ILE A 26 -13.51 1.37 -15.06
C ILE A 26 -12.63 0.12 -15.12
N TYR A 27 -11.66 0.05 -14.22
CA TYR A 27 -10.74 -1.07 -14.09
C TYR A 27 -11.14 -1.93 -12.91
N SER A 28 -11.29 -3.24 -13.14
CA SER A 28 -11.47 -4.22 -12.07
C SER A 28 -10.11 -4.55 -11.45
N PRO A 29 -9.87 -4.26 -10.16
CA PRO A 29 -8.61 -4.57 -9.51
C PRO A 29 -8.36 -6.07 -9.47
N ARG A 30 -7.16 -6.50 -9.84
CA ARG A 30 -6.68 -7.84 -9.52
C ARG A 30 -6.02 -7.86 -8.14
N THR A 31 -6.00 -9.02 -7.51
CA THR A 31 -5.24 -9.24 -6.28
C THR A 31 -3.77 -9.48 -6.61
N LEU A 32 -2.90 -9.14 -5.67
CA LEU A 32 -1.49 -9.50 -5.72
C LEU A 32 -1.31 -10.89 -5.08
N ALA A 33 -0.83 -11.88 -5.84
CA ALA A 33 -0.69 -13.26 -5.38
C ALA A 33 0.75 -13.62 -4.97
N ALA A 34 1.75 -12.88 -5.47
CA ALA A 34 3.17 -13.08 -5.19
C ALA A 34 3.91 -11.74 -5.36
N ASN A 35 5.17 -11.70 -4.92
CA ASN A 35 6.02 -10.53 -5.06
C ASN A 35 6.09 -10.12 -6.53
N GLU A 36 5.85 -8.84 -6.83
CA GLU A 36 5.77 -8.37 -8.21
C GLU A 36 6.42 -6.99 -8.38
N LYS A 37 7.13 -6.83 -9.50
CA LYS A 37 7.78 -5.58 -9.89
C LYS A 37 6.89 -4.78 -10.84
N PHE A 38 6.69 -3.49 -10.54
CA PHE A 38 5.94 -2.56 -11.38
C PHE A 38 6.78 -1.40 -11.94
N ASN A 39 8.11 -1.54 -11.93
CA ASN A 39 9.00 -0.58 -12.58
C ASN A 39 9.24 -0.94 -14.05
N ALA A 40 8.26 -0.62 -14.89
CA ALA A 40 8.38 -0.72 -16.33
C ALA A 40 9.17 0.49 -16.87
N ALA A 41 10.12 0.21 -17.76
CA ALA A 41 10.81 1.24 -18.53
C ALA A 41 9.88 1.84 -19.58
N GLN A 42 9.90 3.16 -19.75
CA GLN A 42 9.20 3.86 -20.82
C GLN A 42 10.20 4.56 -21.76
N PRO A 43 9.96 4.52 -23.08
CA PRO A 43 10.81 5.23 -24.04
C PRO A 43 10.74 6.75 -23.91
N SER A 44 9.59 7.29 -23.49
CA SER A 44 9.39 8.73 -23.32
C SER A 44 9.81 9.18 -21.92
N ALA A 45 10.40 10.38 -21.85
CA ALA A 45 10.66 11.04 -20.58
C ALA A 45 9.37 11.52 -19.88
N ASP A 46 8.30 11.73 -20.65
CA ASP A 46 7.01 12.17 -20.14
C ASP A 46 6.22 11.00 -19.55
N SER A 47 5.63 11.25 -18.38
CA SER A 47 4.72 10.30 -17.74
C SER A 47 3.46 10.09 -18.58
N VAL A 48 3.06 8.83 -18.75
CA VAL A 48 1.78 8.46 -19.38
C VAL A 48 0.56 8.81 -18.50
N PHE A 49 0.81 9.22 -17.26
CA PHE A 49 -0.21 9.60 -16.29
C PHE A 49 -0.24 11.10 -16.04
N THR A 50 -1.44 11.62 -15.81
CA THR A 50 -1.65 12.98 -15.33
C THR A 50 -2.46 12.96 -14.04
N ILE A 51 -1.92 13.54 -12.97
CA ILE A 51 -2.64 13.75 -11.70
C ILE A 51 -3.32 15.11 -11.76
N TYR A 52 -4.60 15.18 -11.40
CA TYR A 52 -5.34 16.44 -11.30
C TYR A 52 -6.07 16.51 -9.96
N LYS A 53 -6.29 17.73 -9.47
CA LYS A 53 -7.14 17.97 -8.29
C LYS A 53 -8.60 18.09 -8.72
N HIS A 54 -9.52 17.50 -7.96
CA HIS A 54 -10.95 17.79 -8.11
C HIS A 54 -11.24 19.19 -7.53
N ASN A 55 -11.87 20.07 -8.31
CA ASN A 55 -12.23 21.40 -7.85
C ASN A 55 -13.42 21.33 -6.87
N SER A 56 -13.22 21.84 -5.66
CA SER A 56 -14.14 21.86 -4.53
C SER A 56 -15.45 22.65 -4.75
N GLU A 57 -15.59 23.38 -5.87
CA GLU A 57 -16.73 24.28 -6.13
C GLU A 57 -17.89 23.60 -6.88
N LYS A 58 -17.67 22.48 -7.58
CA LYS A 58 -18.73 21.76 -8.34
C LYS A 58 -19.08 20.39 -7.78
N ASP A 59 -18.22 19.83 -6.94
CA ASP A 59 -18.42 18.56 -6.26
C ASP A 59 -18.68 18.86 -4.77
N ALA A 60 -19.71 18.26 -4.18
CA ALA A 60 -20.02 18.43 -2.77
C ALA A 60 -18.76 18.25 -1.90
N PRO A 61 -18.51 19.13 -0.91
CA PRO A 61 -17.27 19.15 -0.16
C PRO A 61 -17.00 17.80 0.51
N ILE A 62 -15.89 17.19 0.12
CA ILE A 62 -15.40 15.94 0.69
C ILE A 62 -14.66 16.28 1.99
N SER A 63 -15.39 16.40 3.10
CA SER A 63 -14.86 16.43 4.48
C SER A 63 -13.57 17.25 4.71
N GLY A 64 -13.32 18.33 3.97
CA GLY A 64 -12.10 19.14 4.08
C GLY A 64 -10.80 18.51 3.55
N THR A 65 -10.85 17.38 2.84
CA THR A 65 -9.67 16.67 2.30
C THR A 65 -9.55 16.86 0.79
N GLU A 66 -8.35 17.22 0.30
CA GLU A 66 -8.07 17.30 -1.14
C GLU A 66 -8.35 15.94 -1.81
N ALA A 67 -9.13 15.95 -2.89
CA ALA A 67 -9.38 14.76 -3.70
C ALA A 67 -8.64 14.88 -5.03
N PHE A 68 -7.88 13.85 -5.35
CA PHE A 68 -7.09 13.72 -6.57
C PHE A 68 -7.77 12.77 -7.55
N GLY A 69 -7.57 12.98 -8.83
CA GLY A 69 -7.90 12.04 -9.88
C GLY A 69 -6.67 11.72 -10.74
N ILE A 70 -6.71 10.59 -11.43
CA ILE A 70 -5.63 10.15 -12.31
C ILE A 70 -6.20 9.94 -13.71
N LYS A 71 -5.51 10.49 -14.71
CA LYS A 71 -5.73 10.14 -16.11
C LYS A 71 -4.58 9.28 -16.62
N PHE A 72 -4.93 8.30 -17.45
CA PHE A 72 -4.00 7.63 -18.34
C PHE A 72 -4.25 8.18 -19.75
N LYS A 73 -3.27 8.91 -20.30
CA LYS A 73 -3.49 9.77 -21.49
C LYS A 73 -4.70 10.70 -21.25
N ASP A 74 -5.72 10.64 -22.11
CA ASP A 74 -6.93 11.46 -22.00
C ASP A 74 -8.07 10.79 -21.23
N THR A 75 -7.85 9.60 -20.67
CA THR A 75 -8.88 8.78 -20.02
C THR A 75 -8.76 8.83 -18.51
N VAL A 76 -9.86 9.14 -17.81
CA VAL A 76 -9.93 9.06 -16.35
C VAL A 76 -9.88 7.59 -15.92
N VAL A 77 -8.99 7.29 -14.97
CA VAL A 77 -8.87 5.97 -14.36
C VAL A 77 -9.87 5.88 -13.21
N SER A 78 -10.85 4.99 -13.33
CA SER A 78 -11.78 4.67 -12.26
C SER A 78 -11.55 3.23 -11.78
N ILE A 79 -11.63 3.01 -10.48
CA ILE A 79 -11.43 1.70 -9.86
C ILE A 79 -12.80 1.13 -9.49
N GLN A 80 -13.11 -0.09 -9.96
CA GLN A 80 -14.27 -0.82 -9.48
C GLN A 80 -14.05 -1.24 -8.03
N VAL A 81 -14.90 -0.76 -7.12
CA VAL A 81 -14.73 -0.96 -5.67
C VAL A 81 -15.30 -2.31 -5.25
N ASN A 82 -16.48 -2.65 -5.76
CA ASN A 82 -17.17 -3.88 -5.45
C ASN A 82 -17.43 -4.66 -6.75
N LYS A 83 -17.22 -5.98 -6.74
CA LYS A 83 -17.49 -6.82 -7.91
C LYS A 83 -18.99 -7.03 -8.15
N ALA A 84 -19.80 -6.89 -7.10
CA ALA A 84 -21.24 -7.17 -7.13
C ALA A 84 -22.07 -5.98 -7.64
N ASP A 85 -21.50 -4.77 -7.67
CA ASP A 85 -22.14 -3.59 -8.23
C ASP A 85 -21.18 -2.89 -9.20
N SER A 86 -21.72 -2.02 -10.06
CA SER A 86 -20.92 -1.23 -11.00
C SER A 86 -20.32 0.02 -10.34
N SER A 87 -20.20 0.06 -9.00
CA SER A 87 -19.64 1.22 -8.31
C SER A 87 -18.16 1.37 -8.67
N ALA A 88 -17.83 2.58 -9.10
CA ALA A 88 -16.48 2.95 -9.48
C ALA A 88 -16.08 4.23 -8.73
N ALA A 89 -14.82 4.26 -8.30
CA ALA A 89 -14.23 5.42 -7.64
C ALA A 89 -13.12 6.01 -8.53
N ASP A 90 -13.22 7.30 -8.82
CA ASP A 90 -12.20 8.08 -9.55
C ASP A 90 -11.52 9.13 -8.67
N LYS A 91 -11.89 9.19 -7.38
CA LYS A 91 -11.38 10.14 -6.39
C LYS A 91 -10.47 9.44 -5.40
N PHE A 92 -9.30 10.00 -5.20
CA PHE A 92 -8.26 9.49 -4.31
C PHE A 92 -7.90 10.52 -3.25
N SER A 93 -7.77 10.10 -1.98
CA SER A 93 -7.28 10.96 -0.89
C SER A 93 -5.75 11.03 -0.84
N TYR A 94 -5.09 10.07 -1.48
CA TYR A 94 -3.64 9.96 -1.56
C TYR A 94 -3.24 9.45 -2.94
N VAL A 95 -2.22 10.08 -3.53
CA VAL A 95 -1.59 9.66 -4.78
C VAL A 95 -0.09 9.90 -4.68
N GLN A 96 0.70 8.85 -4.86
CA GLN A 96 2.15 8.93 -4.76
C GLN A 96 2.84 8.04 -5.80
N PRO A 97 3.75 8.59 -6.63
CA PRO A 97 4.58 7.75 -7.48
C PRO A 97 5.51 6.89 -6.62
N VAL A 98 5.57 5.59 -6.95
CA VAL A 98 6.43 4.59 -6.27
C VAL A 98 7.62 4.15 -7.13
N ASN A 99 7.77 4.72 -8.32
CA ASN A 99 8.98 4.61 -9.13
C ASN A 99 9.37 5.93 -9.79
N THR A 100 10.64 6.02 -10.20
CA THR A 100 11.23 7.25 -10.76
C THR A 100 10.60 7.66 -12.09
N GLN A 101 10.19 6.69 -12.91
CA GLN A 101 9.54 6.95 -14.20
C GLN A 101 8.06 7.30 -14.08
N GLN A 102 7.52 7.32 -12.85
CA GLN A 102 6.12 7.62 -12.56
C GLN A 102 5.14 6.77 -13.38
N THR A 103 5.52 5.53 -13.68
CA THR A 103 4.66 4.55 -14.35
C THR A 103 3.82 3.74 -13.37
N THR A 104 4.06 3.89 -12.05
CA THR A 104 3.23 3.28 -11.02
C THR A 104 2.94 4.27 -9.89
N PHE A 105 1.66 4.35 -9.52
CA PHE A 105 1.16 5.17 -8.42
C PHE A 105 0.52 4.29 -7.35
N LEU A 106 0.89 4.56 -6.10
CA LEU A 106 0.16 4.12 -4.92
C LEU A 106 -0.95 5.11 -4.64
N VAL A 107 -2.18 4.62 -4.58
CA VAL A 107 -3.37 5.44 -4.36
C VAL A 107 -4.23 4.91 -3.21
N GLN A 108 -4.94 5.82 -2.56
CA GLN A 108 -5.96 5.50 -1.56
C GLN A 108 -7.29 6.09 -2.03
N LEU A 109 -8.37 5.30 -2.03
CA LEU A 109 -9.69 5.82 -2.41
C LEU A 109 -10.17 6.88 -1.43
N ALA A 110 -10.77 7.96 -1.95
CA ALA A 110 -11.51 8.92 -1.15
C ALA A 110 -12.91 8.36 -0.81
N ASN A 111 -13.44 8.70 0.36
CA ASN A 111 -14.79 8.36 0.82
C ASN A 111 -15.15 6.86 0.81
N HIS A 112 -14.18 5.98 1.03
CA HIS A 112 -14.44 4.55 1.23
C HIS A 112 -14.82 4.28 2.69
N PRO A 113 -15.80 3.41 3.02
CA PRO A 113 -16.17 3.10 4.41
C PRO A 113 -14.96 2.69 5.26
N ASP A 114 -14.03 1.96 4.64
CA ASP A 114 -12.76 1.55 5.22
C ASP A 114 -11.59 2.35 4.60
N LEU A 115 -11.55 3.67 4.83
CA LEU A 115 -10.47 4.52 4.29
C LEU A 115 -9.08 3.96 4.61
N ALA A 116 -8.90 3.38 5.80
CA ALA A 116 -7.62 2.77 6.20
C ALA A 116 -7.19 1.59 5.32
N THR A 117 -8.08 0.93 4.57
CA THR A 117 -7.74 -0.31 3.83
C THR A 117 -7.78 -0.21 2.32
N ALA A 118 -8.40 0.84 1.78
CA ALA A 118 -8.67 0.96 0.35
C ALA A 118 -7.46 1.48 -0.45
N PHE A 119 -6.35 0.75 -0.40
CA PHE A 119 -5.12 1.05 -1.15
C PHE A 119 -5.02 0.23 -2.44
N TYR A 120 -4.54 0.88 -3.51
CA TYR A 120 -4.35 0.27 -4.82
C TYR A 120 -3.04 0.73 -5.45
N LEU A 121 -2.51 -0.08 -6.38
CA LEU A 121 -1.53 0.39 -7.36
C LEU A 121 -2.22 0.61 -8.70
N ILE A 122 -1.95 1.74 -9.32
CA ILE A 122 -2.24 2.00 -10.74
C ILE A 122 -0.90 1.97 -11.46
N ALA A 123 -0.68 0.95 -12.29
CA ALA A 123 0.60 0.67 -12.92
C ALA A 123 0.46 0.54 -14.44
N PHE A 124 1.31 1.22 -15.20
CA PHE A 124 1.48 0.98 -16.63
C PHE A 124 2.69 0.08 -16.85
N LYS A 125 2.44 -1.14 -17.32
CA LYS A 125 3.46 -2.19 -17.50
C LYS A 125 3.06 -3.09 -18.66
N ASP A 126 4.04 -3.48 -19.48
CA ASP A 126 3.85 -4.34 -20.66
C ASP A 126 2.74 -3.81 -21.58
N ASP A 127 2.78 -2.50 -21.85
CA ASP A 127 1.81 -1.73 -22.65
C ASP A 127 0.36 -1.79 -22.16
N LYS A 128 0.15 -2.18 -20.89
CA LYS A 128 -1.17 -2.32 -20.29
C LYS A 128 -1.27 -1.56 -18.97
N LEU A 129 -2.44 -0.94 -18.77
CA LEU A 129 -2.79 -0.40 -17.47
C LEU A 129 -3.28 -1.54 -16.57
N ASN A 130 -2.70 -1.64 -15.39
CA ASN A 130 -3.02 -2.61 -14.36
C ASN A 130 -3.48 -1.86 -13.11
N VAL A 131 -4.58 -2.32 -12.51
CA VAL A 131 -5.01 -1.89 -11.19
C VAL A 131 -4.88 -3.09 -10.25
N ILE A 132 -4.12 -2.91 -9.17
CA ILE A 132 -3.83 -3.95 -8.20
C ILE A 132 -4.41 -3.53 -6.86
N SER A 133 -5.26 -4.37 -6.28
CA SER A 133 -5.75 -4.19 -4.91
C SER A 133 -4.67 -4.59 -3.91
N LEU A 134 -4.35 -3.70 -2.99
CA LEU A 134 -3.44 -3.94 -1.86
C LEU A 134 -4.25 -4.31 -0.61
N ASN A 135 -5.19 -5.23 -0.79
CA ASN A 135 -6.00 -5.78 0.27
C ASN A 135 -5.89 -7.31 0.27
N ARG A 136 -5.58 -7.87 1.43
CA ARG A 136 -5.62 -9.31 1.69
C ARG A 136 -6.65 -9.55 2.79
N PRO A 137 -7.69 -10.38 2.55
CA PRO A 137 -8.67 -10.72 3.57
C PRO A 137 -8.00 -11.21 4.85
N SER A 138 -8.62 -10.89 5.99
CA SER A 138 -8.09 -11.23 7.30
C SER A 138 -9.23 -11.44 8.29
N THR A 139 -9.03 -12.38 9.21
CA THR A 139 -9.98 -12.72 10.28
C THR A 139 -9.36 -12.56 11.67
N GLY A 140 -8.28 -11.79 11.77
CA GLY A 140 -7.55 -11.56 13.01
C GLY A 140 -8.39 -10.78 14.03
N LYS A 141 -8.34 -11.21 15.29
CA LYS A 141 -9.16 -10.66 16.37
C LYS A 141 -8.94 -9.17 16.64
N GLN A 142 -7.74 -8.66 16.35
CA GLN A 142 -7.34 -7.28 16.57
C GLN A 142 -7.05 -6.55 15.25
N ASP A 143 -7.61 -7.01 14.12
CA ASP A 143 -7.40 -6.38 12.82
C ASP A 143 -7.75 -4.89 12.83
N GLY A 144 -8.84 -4.50 13.50
CA GLY A 144 -9.20 -3.08 13.62
C GLY A 144 -8.13 -2.21 14.30
N LYS A 145 -7.28 -2.79 15.16
CA LYS A 145 -6.16 -2.10 15.81
C LYS A 145 -4.93 -2.03 14.90
N PHE A 146 -4.62 -3.10 14.17
CA PHE A 146 -3.36 -3.24 13.42
C PHE A 146 -3.50 -2.93 11.93
N THR A 147 -4.70 -2.59 11.48
CA THR A 147 -4.97 -2.07 10.15
C THR A 147 -4.82 -0.55 10.17
N THR A 148 -3.58 -0.09 10.13
CA THR A 148 -3.23 1.34 10.27
C THR A 148 -3.19 2.09 8.95
N GLY A 149 -3.43 1.41 7.82
CA GLY A 149 -3.30 1.97 6.48
C GLY A 149 -1.85 2.05 6.02
N LEU A 150 -1.43 3.25 5.63
CA LEU A 150 -0.11 3.49 5.05
C LEU A 150 0.87 3.96 6.13
N ASN A 151 1.95 3.21 6.30
CA ASN A 151 3.10 3.60 7.10
C ASN A 151 4.31 3.86 6.19
N LYS A 152 4.82 5.10 6.21
CA LYS A 152 5.97 5.50 5.39
C LYS A 152 7.27 5.10 6.09
N ILE A 153 7.99 4.16 5.49
CA ILE A 153 9.20 3.58 6.04
C ILE A 153 10.42 4.33 5.50
N GLY A 154 10.57 5.59 5.95
CA GLY A 154 11.63 6.49 5.52
C GLY A 154 11.71 6.65 4.00
N ARG A 155 12.91 6.48 3.44
CA ARG A 155 13.12 6.41 1.98
C ARG A 155 12.98 5.00 1.40
N GLY A 156 12.87 3.97 2.23
CA GLY A 156 12.86 2.57 1.80
C GLY A 156 11.58 2.18 1.09
N GLY A 157 10.43 2.63 1.58
CA GLY A 157 9.16 2.24 0.99
C GLY A 157 7.94 2.61 1.83
N TYR A 158 6.83 1.94 1.51
CA TYR A 158 5.54 2.05 2.19
C TYR A 158 5.12 0.67 2.66
N LEU A 159 4.76 0.56 3.94
CA LEU A 159 4.11 -0.61 4.52
C LEU A 159 2.60 -0.36 4.54
N ILE A 160 1.83 -1.23 3.91
CA ILE A 160 0.38 -1.12 3.77
C ILE A 160 -0.28 -2.22 4.59
N ASN A 161 -1.04 -1.83 5.62
CA ASN A 161 -1.82 -2.71 6.48
C ASN A 161 -1.05 -3.94 6.99
N ASN A 162 0.26 -3.79 7.24
CA ASN A 162 1.18 -4.87 7.61
C ASN A 162 1.21 -6.08 6.65
N ASP A 163 0.60 -5.98 5.47
CA ASP A 163 0.43 -7.08 4.52
C ASP A 163 1.32 -6.91 3.27
N PHE A 164 1.65 -5.67 2.92
CA PHE A 164 2.42 -5.35 1.73
C PHE A 164 3.52 -4.35 2.04
N PHE A 165 4.72 -4.60 1.54
CA PHE A 165 5.79 -3.60 1.52
C PHE A 165 6.11 -3.22 0.08
N ILE A 166 6.07 -1.93 -0.20
CA ILE A 166 6.29 -1.37 -1.53
C ILE A 166 7.55 -0.54 -1.47
N THR A 167 8.60 -0.96 -2.17
CA THR A 167 9.83 -0.19 -2.24
C THR A 167 9.63 1.07 -3.05
N ASN A 168 10.30 2.13 -2.61
CA ASN A 168 10.44 3.34 -3.42
C ASN A 168 11.42 3.07 -4.57
N VAL A 169 11.35 3.90 -5.62
CA VAL A 169 12.25 3.90 -6.79
C VAL A 169 11.97 2.81 -7.82
N ASN A 170 11.79 1.55 -7.42
CA ASN A 170 11.62 0.43 -8.36
C ASN A 170 10.25 -0.27 -8.25
N ALA A 171 9.30 0.29 -7.49
CA ALA A 171 7.94 -0.22 -7.33
C ALA A 171 7.88 -1.75 -7.20
N GLN A 172 8.77 -2.33 -6.40
CA GLN A 172 8.73 -3.75 -6.07
C GLN A 172 7.79 -3.91 -4.89
N VAL A 173 6.79 -4.77 -5.06
CA VAL A 173 5.84 -5.09 -4.01
C VAL A 173 6.19 -6.45 -3.46
N TYR A 174 6.33 -6.51 -2.14
CA TYR A 174 6.53 -7.72 -1.36
C TYR A 174 5.26 -8.01 -0.57
N LEU A 175 4.78 -9.25 -0.62
CA LEU A 175 3.80 -9.73 0.34
C LEU A 175 4.53 -10.03 1.63
N ILE A 176 4.11 -9.38 2.71
CA ILE A 176 4.67 -9.66 4.02
C ILE A 176 4.08 -10.98 4.50
N LYS A 177 4.98 -11.92 4.80
CA LYS A 177 4.59 -13.19 5.41
C LYS A 177 3.93 -12.93 6.75
N ARG A 178 2.67 -13.37 6.87
CA ARG A 178 1.93 -13.36 8.14
C ARG A 178 2.40 -14.50 9.02
N GLN A 179 2.33 -14.29 10.33
CA GLN A 179 2.55 -15.34 11.32
C GLN A 179 1.48 -16.44 11.21
N ASN A 180 0.21 -16.02 11.08
CA ASN A 180 -0.93 -16.87 10.77
C ASN A 180 -1.46 -16.48 9.38
N PRO A 181 -1.54 -17.39 8.39
CA PRO A 181 -1.93 -17.03 7.02
C PRO A 181 -3.27 -16.28 6.89
N GLU A 182 -4.23 -16.61 7.76
CA GLU A 182 -5.57 -16.03 7.75
C GLU A 182 -5.68 -14.71 8.52
N GLU A 183 -4.65 -14.33 9.28
CA GLU A 183 -4.67 -13.16 10.14
C GLU A 183 -3.56 -12.19 9.75
N ARG A 184 -3.92 -10.94 9.45
CA ARG A 184 -3.00 -9.82 9.37
C ARG A 184 -2.09 -9.84 10.59
N ILE A 185 -0.85 -9.38 10.43
CA ILE A 185 0.11 -9.37 11.55
C ILE A 185 -0.50 -8.57 12.72
N GLN A 186 -0.77 -9.28 13.82
CA GLN A 186 -1.37 -8.74 15.04
C GLN A 186 -0.33 -8.02 15.90
N GLY A 187 0.40 -7.07 15.29
CA GLY A 187 1.49 -6.34 15.92
C GLY A 187 1.68 -4.96 15.31
N GLU A 188 2.24 -4.05 16.11
CA GLU A 188 2.58 -2.71 15.67
C GLU A 188 3.94 -2.72 14.98
N PHE A 189 4.04 -2.18 13.77
CA PHE A 189 5.34 -1.97 13.15
C PHE A 189 6.15 -0.95 13.96
N ILE A 190 7.35 -1.32 14.40
CA ILE A 190 8.15 -0.48 15.31
C ILE A 190 9.48 -0.01 14.72
N LEU A 191 10.14 -0.83 13.89
CA LEU A 191 11.36 -0.45 13.18
C LEU A 191 11.75 -1.48 12.10
N ASN A 192 12.82 -1.15 11.37
CA ASN A 192 13.53 -2.13 10.54
C ASN A 192 14.92 -2.42 11.08
N SER A 193 15.44 -3.55 10.60
CA SER A 193 16.87 -3.84 10.55
C SER A 193 17.71 -2.70 9.94
N PRO A 194 19.02 -2.63 10.27
CA PRO A 194 19.92 -1.60 9.76
C PRO A 194 20.09 -1.61 8.23
N ASP A 195 20.05 -2.81 7.62
CA ASP A 195 20.05 -3.03 6.18
C ASP A 195 18.67 -2.81 5.53
N LYS A 196 17.63 -2.59 6.35
CA LYS A 196 16.25 -2.26 5.96
C LYS A 196 15.54 -3.37 5.20
N SER A 197 15.97 -4.63 5.37
CA SER A 197 15.37 -5.79 4.69
C SER A 197 14.46 -6.64 5.61
N THR A 198 14.60 -6.47 6.93
CA THR A 198 13.73 -7.08 7.96
C THR A 198 12.85 -6.02 8.62
N LEU A 199 11.52 -6.26 8.63
CA LEU A 199 10.51 -5.47 9.36
C LEU A 199 10.27 -6.09 10.75
N VAL A 200 10.15 -5.27 11.79
CA VAL A 200 9.89 -5.72 13.16
C VAL A 200 8.52 -5.25 13.62
N PHE A 201 7.70 -6.20 14.08
CA PHE A 201 6.36 -5.99 14.60
C PHE A 201 6.30 -6.34 16.09
N LEU A 202 5.95 -5.37 16.93
CA LEU A 202 5.74 -5.56 18.36
C LEU A 202 4.38 -6.19 18.62
N GLN A 203 4.40 -7.37 19.24
CA GLN A 203 3.23 -8.08 19.76
C GLN A 203 3.22 -8.03 21.30
N PRO A 204 2.12 -8.40 21.97
CA PRO A 204 2.04 -8.33 23.44
C PRO A 204 3.15 -9.07 24.19
N SER A 205 3.67 -10.16 23.63
CA SER A 205 4.67 -11.03 24.26
C SER A 205 5.85 -11.40 23.36
N SER A 206 5.97 -10.78 22.18
CA SER A 206 7.05 -11.11 21.24
C SER A 206 7.34 -9.97 20.26
N LEU A 207 8.49 -10.04 19.60
CA LEU A 207 8.76 -9.31 18.37
C LEU A 207 8.66 -10.30 17.21
N TYR A 208 7.70 -10.08 16.32
CA TYR A 208 7.59 -10.83 15.08
C TYR A 208 8.37 -10.10 13.99
N GLU A 209 9.35 -10.77 13.40
CA GLU A 209 10.26 -10.20 12.43
C GLU A 209 10.12 -10.89 11.08
N VAL A 210 10.08 -10.11 10.01
CA VAL A 210 9.90 -10.62 8.64
C VAL A 210 10.94 -10.00 7.73
N HIS A 211 11.84 -10.83 7.21
CA HIS A 211 12.70 -10.48 6.10
C HIS A 211 11.90 -10.57 4.80
N TYR A 212 11.43 -9.42 4.30
CA TYR A 212 10.39 -9.38 3.26
C TYR A 212 10.86 -9.87 1.89
N GLU A 213 12.17 -9.92 1.64
CA GLU A 213 12.70 -10.38 0.36
C GLU A 213 12.71 -11.91 0.24
N SER A 214 12.87 -12.62 1.36
CA SER A 214 13.04 -14.08 1.38
C SER A 214 11.99 -14.84 2.19
N ASP A 215 11.02 -14.13 2.79
CA ASP A 215 10.00 -14.68 3.68
C ASP A 215 10.57 -15.44 4.89
N GLU A 216 11.82 -15.14 5.27
CA GLU A 216 12.37 -15.64 6.52
C GLU A 216 11.82 -14.85 7.68
N VAL A 217 11.46 -15.57 8.74
CA VAL A 217 10.81 -15.01 9.90
C VAL A 217 11.56 -15.42 11.15
N PHE A 218 11.58 -14.52 12.12
CA PHE A 218 12.06 -14.81 13.46
C PHE A 218 11.05 -14.27 14.47
N THR A 219 10.89 -14.96 15.59
CA THR A 219 10.06 -14.49 16.69
C THR A 219 10.91 -14.43 17.93
N GLN A 220 11.21 -13.22 18.38
CA GLN A 220 11.92 -12.99 19.62
C GLN A 220 10.91 -12.91 20.76
N PRO A 221 10.83 -13.91 21.66
CA PRO A 221 9.95 -13.83 22.82
C PRO A 221 10.40 -12.69 23.75
N LEU A 222 9.42 -12.04 24.37
CA LEU A 222 9.62 -11.00 25.38
C LEU A 222 9.31 -11.58 26.77
N SER A 223 10.28 -11.50 27.67
CA SER A 223 10.10 -11.91 29.07
C SER A 223 9.23 -10.93 29.88
N LYS A 224 9.16 -9.67 29.43
CA LYS A 224 8.32 -8.61 29.98
C LYS A 224 7.68 -7.83 28.83
N PRO A 225 6.47 -7.28 29.01
CA PRO A 225 5.87 -6.41 28.00
C PRO A 225 6.80 -5.24 27.66
N ALA A 226 6.82 -4.86 26.39
CA ALA A 226 7.53 -3.66 25.96
C ALA A 226 6.94 -2.40 26.62
N PRO A 227 7.75 -1.37 26.89
CA PRO A 227 7.26 -0.10 27.40
C PRO A 227 6.39 0.63 26.37
N ALA A 228 5.72 1.70 26.80
CA ALA A 228 4.97 2.57 25.89
C ALA A 228 5.88 3.19 24.80
N THR A 229 5.28 3.60 23.69
CA THR A 229 5.96 4.01 22.46
C THR A 229 7.02 5.11 22.64
N ALA A 230 6.85 6.04 23.59
CA ALA A 230 7.81 7.11 23.86
C ALA A 230 9.20 6.59 24.29
N ASP A 231 9.25 5.44 24.98
CA ASP A 231 10.49 4.85 25.52
C ASP A 231 10.98 3.63 24.72
N LEU A 232 10.21 3.21 23.71
CA LEU A 232 10.45 1.97 22.99
C LEU A 232 11.81 1.94 22.29
N SER A 233 12.23 3.06 21.70
CA SER A 233 13.52 3.16 20.99
C SER A 233 14.72 2.97 21.93
N GLY A 234 14.66 3.54 23.13
CA GLY A 234 15.70 3.37 24.15
C GLY A 234 15.74 1.93 24.66
N TRP A 235 14.58 1.39 25.00
CA TRP A 235 14.45 0.01 25.47
C TRP A 235 14.99 -1.01 24.45
N ILE A 236 14.72 -0.82 23.16
CA ILE A 236 15.26 -1.70 22.12
C ILE A 236 16.78 -1.65 22.09
N LYS A 237 17.39 -0.46 22.16
CA LYS A 237 18.85 -0.30 22.16
C LYS A 237 19.51 -0.94 23.39
N ASP A 238 18.86 -0.86 24.54
CA ASP A 238 19.44 -1.33 25.81
C ASP A 238 19.33 -2.86 26.01
N ASN A 239 18.37 -3.50 25.33
CA ASN A 239 17.99 -4.90 25.58
C ASN A 239 18.15 -5.81 24.36
N PHE A 240 18.46 -5.28 23.17
CA PHE A 240 18.52 -6.09 21.95
C PHE A 240 19.71 -5.72 21.07
N ASN A 241 20.20 -6.72 20.35
CA ASN A 241 21.26 -6.57 19.36
C ASN A 241 20.84 -7.14 18.01
N TRP A 242 21.33 -6.53 16.95
CA TRP A 242 21.15 -7.03 15.59
C TRP A 242 22.15 -8.15 15.32
N GLU A 243 21.65 -9.34 15.02
CA GLU A 243 22.46 -10.50 14.71
C GLU A 243 22.12 -11.05 13.33
N LYS A 244 23.15 -11.44 12.58
CA LYS A 244 22.98 -12.14 11.31
C LYS A 244 22.81 -13.63 11.54
N ASN A 245 21.84 -14.24 10.87
CA ASN A 245 21.74 -15.69 10.81
C ASN A 245 22.76 -16.29 9.81
N LYS A 246 22.77 -17.62 9.67
CA LYS A 246 23.67 -18.34 8.74
C LYS A 246 23.49 -17.95 7.26
N LYS A 247 22.38 -17.33 6.90
CA LYS A 247 22.05 -16.86 5.55
C LYS A 247 22.35 -15.37 5.37
N GLY A 248 22.94 -14.72 6.38
CA GLY A 248 23.29 -13.30 6.36
C GLY A 248 22.12 -12.36 6.66
N ILE A 249 20.95 -12.87 7.04
CA ILE A 249 19.75 -12.08 7.33
C ILE A 249 19.83 -11.53 8.76
N THR A 250 19.56 -10.24 8.90
CA THR A 250 19.66 -9.49 10.16
C THR A 250 18.34 -9.55 10.95
N PHE A 251 18.38 -10.08 12.18
CA PHE A 251 17.25 -10.14 13.11
C PHE A 251 17.61 -9.52 14.47
N LEU A 252 16.60 -9.01 15.19
CA LEU A 252 16.72 -8.34 16.47
C LEU A 252 16.60 -9.36 17.61
N LYS A 253 17.72 -9.69 18.24
CA LYS A 253 17.74 -10.67 19.33
C LYS A 253 17.91 -10.03 20.68
N PHE A 254 17.27 -10.62 21.68
CA PHE A 254 17.47 -10.19 23.05
C PHE A 254 18.94 -10.37 23.44
N SER A 255 19.53 -9.31 23.98
CA SER A 255 20.90 -9.29 24.48
C SER A 255 20.86 -8.91 25.94
N ASP A 256 21.35 -9.80 26.80
CA ASP A 256 21.59 -9.46 28.19
C ASP A 256 22.84 -8.58 28.29
N SER A 257 22.64 -7.26 28.38
CA SER A 257 23.70 -6.28 28.56
C SER A 257 24.43 -6.41 29.91
N ASN A 258 23.93 -7.24 30.84
CA ASN A 258 24.57 -7.58 32.11
C ASN A 258 25.17 -9.00 32.16
N ARG A 259 25.26 -9.71 31.02
CA ARG A 259 25.95 -11.00 30.99
C ARG A 259 27.44 -10.79 31.28
N ILE A 260 27.89 -11.24 32.45
CA ILE A 260 29.30 -11.44 32.75
C ILE A 260 29.80 -12.51 31.77
N VAL A 261 30.61 -12.10 30.80
CA VAL A 261 31.26 -13.02 29.85
C VAL A 261 32.44 -13.66 30.59
N ASP A 262 32.42 -14.98 30.76
CA ASP A 262 33.54 -15.70 31.35
C ASP A 262 34.73 -15.64 30.38
N ILE A 263 35.92 -15.27 30.88
CA ILE A 263 37.11 -15.01 30.04
C ILE A 263 37.54 -16.24 29.23
N LYS A 264 37.06 -17.42 29.63
CA LYS A 264 37.25 -18.71 28.95
C LYS A 264 36.56 -18.81 27.59
N GLU A 265 35.61 -17.93 27.29
CA GLU A 265 34.94 -17.90 25.97
C GLU A 265 35.83 -17.26 24.87
N PHE A 266 36.97 -16.69 25.24
CA PHE A 266 37.98 -16.13 24.31
C PHE A 266 39.22 -17.02 24.14
N GLY A 267 39.17 -18.27 24.63
CA GLY A 267 40.24 -19.26 24.55
C GLY A 267 40.12 -20.22 23.37
#